data_AF-X1AVR4-F1
#
_entry.id   AF-X1AVR4-F1
#
_cell.length_a   1.000
_cell.length_b   1.000
_cell.length_c   1.000
_cell.angle_alpha   90.00
_cell.angle_beta   90.00
_cell.angle_gamma   90.00
#
_symmetry.space_group_name_H-M   'P 1'
#
loop_
_entity.id
_entity.type
_entity.pdbx_description
1 polymer ?
#
loop_
_entity_poly.entity_id
_entity_poly.type
_entity_poly.pdbx_seq_one_letter_code
_entity_poly.pdbx_strand_id
1 'polypeptide(L)' 'WVMKNKNDKNVKGIIIAAEFDKKLEYAINAIPNIEVFLYQVDFKLSEFKGV' A
#
# COMPACT_ATOMS: atom_id res chain seq x y z
N TRP A 1 -5.10 8.49 13.26
CA TRP A 1 -5.96 8.21 14.43
C TRP A 1 -5.26 7.35 15.48
N VAL A 2 -4.62 6.24 15.10
CA VAL A 2 -3.96 5.30 16.05
C VAL A 2 -2.85 5.98 16.88
N MET A 3 -1.90 6.70 16.26
CA MET A 3 -0.87 7.48 16.98
C MET A 3 -1.46 8.39 18.07
N LYS A 4 -2.55 9.11 17.74
CA LYS A 4 -3.20 10.06 18.65
C LYS A 4 -3.90 9.36 19.83
N ASN A 5 -4.52 8.20 19.61
CA ASN A 5 -5.36 7.55 20.62
C ASN A 5 -4.64 6.47 21.44
N LYS A 6 -3.55 5.90 20.91
CA LYS A 6 -2.71 4.95 21.63
C LYS A 6 -1.47 5.58 22.24
N ASN A 7 -1.21 6.86 21.93
CA ASN A 7 -0.05 7.64 22.35
C ASN A 7 1.28 6.90 22.11
N ASP A 8 1.30 6.03 21.10
CA ASP A 8 2.43 5.19 20.76
C ASP A 8 3.18 5.85 19.59
N LYS A 9 4.46 6.13 19.83
CA LYS A 9 5.37 6.75 18.86
C LYS A 9 5.97 5.74 17.87
N ASN A 10 5.80 4.44 18.12
CA ASN A 10 6.33 3.36 17.29
C ASN A 10 5.31 2.86 16.25
N VAL A 11 4.21 3.59 16.06
CA VAL A 11 3.21 3.23 15.04
C VAL A 11 3.82 3.41 13.65
N LYS A 12 3.86 2.32 12.88
CA LYS A 12 4.31 2.29 11.50
C LYS A 12 3.12 2.40 10.55
N GLY A 13 3.19 3.31 9.58
CA GLY A 13 2.20 3.42 8.50
C GLY A 13 2.60 2.53 7.33
N ILE A 14 1.66 1.77 6.77
CA ILE A 14 1.87 0.99 5.56
C ILE A 14 0.86 1.46 4.51
N ILE A 15 1.35 1.88 3.36
CA ILE A 15 0.55 2.25 2.19
C ILE A 15 0.65 1.12 1.17
N ILE A 16 -0.50 0.65 0.66
CA ILE A 16 -0.58 -0.38 -0.37
C ILE A 16 -1.29 0.22 -1.59
N ALA A 17 -0.63 0.27 -2.73
CA ALA A 17 -1.16 0.88 -3.96
C ALA A 17 -0.89 0.01 -5.18
N ALA A 18 -1.71 0.10 -6.23
CA ALA A 18 -1.44 -0.62 -7.48
C ALA A 18 -0.28 0.01 -8.27
N GLU A 19 -0.19 1.34 -8.20
CA GLU A 19 0.80 2.15 -8.90
C GLU A 19 1.30 3.28 -8.00
N PHE A 20 2.50 3.77 -8.28
CA PHE A 20 3.10 4.89 -7.57
C PHE A 20 2.77 6.20 -8.28
N ASP A 21 1.95 7.06 -7.67
CA ASP A 21 1.63 8.39 -8.19
C ASP A 21 2.51 9.49 -7.54
N LYS A 22 2.64 10.64 -8.19
CA LYS A 22 3.42 11.79 -7.67
C LYS A 22 2.88 12.34 -6.34
N LYS A 23 1.59 12.22 -6.06
CA LYS A 23 0.99 12.69 -4.79
C LYS A 23 1.40 11.76 -3.64
N LEU A 24 1.54 10.46 -3.91
CA LEU A 24 2.07 9.46 -3.00
C LEU A 24 3.52 9.81 -2.64
N GLU A 25 4.33 10.17 -3.62
CA GLU A 25 5.71 10.64 -3.41
C GLU A 25 5.78 11.81 -2.40
N TYR A 26 4.91 12.82 -2.55
CA TYR A 26 4.83 13.94 -1.60
C TYR A 26 4.38 13.49 -0.21
N ALA A 27 3.40 12.59 -0.12
CA ALA A 27 2.88 12.10 1.15
C ALA A 27 3.92 11.30 1.96
N ILE A 28 4.78 10.54 1.27
CA ILE A 28 5.82 9.72 1.90
C ILE A 28 6.93 10.61 2.47
N ASN A 29 7.32 11.67 1.74
CA ASN A 29 8.35 12.60 2.21
C ASN A 29 7.91 13.44 3.41
N ALA A 30 6.60 13.66 3.57
CA ALA A 30 6.06 14.50 4.63
C ALA A 30 5.89 13.78 5.98
N ILE A 31 5.90 12.45 6.01
CA ILE A 31 5.52 11.68 7.20
C ILE A 31 6.60 10.65 7.55
N PRO A 32 7.20 10.72 8.76
CA PRO A 32 8.15 9.72 9.22
C PRO A 32 7.46 8.37 9.49
N ASN A 33 8.21 7.27 9.36
CA ASN A 33 7.74 5.89 9.61
C ASN A 33 6.61 5.39 8.69
N ILE A 34 6.63 5.77 7.41
CA ILE A 34 5.78 5.20 6.36
C ILE A 34 6.58 4.27 5.44
N GLU A 35 6.01 3.11 5.13
CA GLU A 35 6.45 2.22 4.05
C GLU A 35 5.37 2.11 2.98
N VAL A 36 5.81 1.97 1.72
CA VAL A 36 4.92 1.82 0.57
C VAL A 36 5.21 0.52 -0.13
N PHE A 37 4.15 -0.24 -0.39
CA PHE A 37 4.19 -1.47 -1.17
C PHE A 37 3.29 -1.31 -2.39
N LEU A 38 3.80 -1.74 -3.54
CA LEU A 38 2.99 -1.85 -4.76
C LEU A 38 2.45 -3.27 -4.86
N TYR A 39 1.14 -3.40 -5.07
CA TYR A 39 0.52 -4.69 -5.37
C TYR A 39 0.22 -4.80 -6.86
N GLN A 40 0.38 -5.99 -7.41
CA GLN A 40 0.01 -6.31 -8.78
C GLN A 40 -1.02 -7.43 -8.76
N VAL A 41 -2.01 -7.32 -9.65
CA VAL A 41 -3.00 -8.38 -9.86
C VAL A 41 -2.59 -9.18 -11.08
N ASP A 42 -2.28 -10.46 -10.88
CA ASP A 42 -1.92 -11.41 -11.94
C ASP A 42 -3.15 -12.26 -12.29
N PHE A 43 -3.62 -12.15 -13.53
CA PHE A 43 -4.72 -12.96 -14.06
C PHE A 43 -4.17 -13.98 -15.06
N LYS A 44 -4.37 -15.27 -14.78
CA LYS A 44 -4.04 -16.37 -15.68
C LYS A 44 -5.32 -16.98 -16.24
N LEU A 45 -5.46 -16.95 -17.56
CA LEU A 45 -6.57 -17.59 -18.26
C LEU A 45 -6.15 -19.01 -18.68
N SER A 46 -7.03 -19.99 -18.52
CA SER A 46 -6.84 -21.36 -19.00
C SER A 46 -8.01 -21.74 -19.90
N GLU A 47 -7.72 -22.53 -20.94
CA GLU A 47 -8.72 -22.97 -21.91
C GLU A 47 -9.78 -23.85 -21.22
N PHE A 48 -11.05 -23.49 -21.40
CA PHE A 48 -12.15 -24.37 -21.05
C PHE A 48 -12.29 -25.44 -22.13
N LYS A 49 -11.74 -26.64 -21.87
CA LYS A 49 -11.99 -27.82 -22.68
C LYS A 49 -13.36 -28.37 -22.30
N GLY A 50 -14.40 -27.89 -22.98
CA GLY A 50 -15.77 -28.41 -22.86
C GLY A 50 -15.86 -29.87 -23.32
N VAL A 51 -16.83 -30.58 -22.73
CA VAL A 51 -17.19 -31.99 -22.99
C VAL A 51 -17.53 -32.24 -24.46
#